data_AF-A0A2U3XG39-F1
#
_entry.id   AF-A0A2U3XG39-F1
#
_cell.length_a   1.000
_cell.length_b   1.000
_cell.length_c   1.000
_cell.angle_alpha   90.00
_cell.angle_beta   90.00
_cell.angle_gamma   90.00
#
_symmetry.space_group_name_H-M   'P 1'
#
loop_
_entity.id
_entity.type
_entity.pdbx_description
1 polymer ?
#
loop_
_entity_poly.entity_id
_entity_poly.type
_entity_poly.pdbx_seq_one_letter_code
_entity_poly.pdbx_strand_id
1 'polypeptide(L)'
;MVNFDGYSACDHTSKGFKRWECNRPHSPNGPLKFSEKFQLFTPFSLGFEFRPGREYFYISSAIPDNGRRSCLKLKVFVRPTNSCMKTIGVHDRVFDVNDKVENSLEPADDTVHESAEPSRGENAAQTPRIPSRLLAILLFLLAMLLTL
;
A
#
# COMPACT_ATOMS: atom_id res chain seq x y z
N MET A 1 3.20 5.69 -2.18
CA MET A 1 4.64 5.48 -2.38
C MET A 1 5.08 6.40 -3.49
N VAL A 2 6.20 7.10 -3.32
CA VAL A 2 6.67 8.16 -4.21
C VAL A 2 8.16 7.98 -4.52
N ASN A 3 8.67 8.72 -5.52
CA ASN A 3 10.09 8.90 -5.73
C ASN A 3 10.69 9.91 -4.72
N PHE A 4 12.01 10.14 -4.80
CA PHE A 4 12.71 11.08 -3.92
C PHE A 4 12.21 12.53 -4.04
N ASP A 5 11.90 13.00 -5.26
CA ASP A 5 11.39 14.36 -5.48
C ASP A 5 10.02 14.55 -4.80
N GLY A 6 9.12 13.59 -5.00
CA GLY A 6 7.80 13.59 -4.36
C GLY A 6 7.88 13.49 -2.84
N TYR A 7 8.85 12.72 -2.32
CA TYR A 7 9.12 12.65 -0.88
C TYR A 7 9.60 13.99 -0.29
N SER A 8 10.44 14.70 -1.04
CA SER A 8 11.00 15.98 -0.61
C SER A 8 9.97 17.10 -0.66
N ALA A 9 9.15 17.13 -1.72
CA ALA A 9 8.12 18.14 -1.96
C ALA A 9 6.74 17.81 -1.35
N CYS A 10 6.56 16.63 -0.77
CA CYS A 10 5.26 16.12 -0.33
C CYS A 10 4.20 16.04 -1.45
N ASP A 11 4.63 15.78 -2.69
CA ASP A 11 3.75 15.64 -3.86
C ASP A 11 3.67 14.18 -4.33
N HIS A 12 2.45 13.68 -4.52
CA HIS A 12 2.17 12.34 -5.01
C HIS A 12 1.51 12.32 -6.40
N THR A 13 1.10 13.47 -6.94
CA THR A 13 0.19 13.58 -8.10
C THR A 13 0.75 12.93 -9.37
N SER A 14 2.04 13.15 -9.63
CA SER A 14 2.74 12.64 -10.81
C SER A 14 3.99 11.82 -10.46
N LYS A 15 4.24 11.64 -9.16
CA LYS A 15 5.51 11.15 -8.62
C LYS A 15 5.36 9.86 -7.82
N GLY A 16 4.18 9.25 -7.83
CA GLY A 16 3.94 8.06 -7.05
C GLY A 16 2.64 7.33 -7.36
N PHE A 17 2.43 6.29 -6.58
CA PHE A 17 1.27 5.41 -6.63
C PHE A 17 0.61 5.34 -5.25
N LYS A 18 -0.72 5.40 -5.23
CA LYS A 18 -1.51 5.18 -4.01
C LYS A 18 -1.32 3.72 -3.54
N ARG A 19 -0.93 3.53 -2.28
CA ARG A 19 -0.69 2.20 -1.69
C ARG A 19 -1.79 1.74 -0.76
N TRP A 20 -2.37 2.69 -0.02
CA TRP A 20 -3.37 2.44 1.00
C TRP A 20 -4.24 3.67 1.22
N GLU A 21 -5.38 3.49 1.86
CA GLU A 21 -6.28 4.58 2.26
C GLU A 21 -6.74 4.37 3.71
N CYS A 22 -6.46 5.35 4.57
CA CYS A 22 -6.91 5.35 5.96
C CYS A 22 -8.27 6.07 6.06
N ASN A 23 -9.36 5.41 5.64
CA ASN A 23 -10.71 6.01 5.58
C ASN A 23 -11.72 5.47 6.61
N ARG A 24 -11.32 4.51 7.45
CA ARG A 24 -12.17 3.98 8.53
C ARG A 24 -11.53 4.25 9.89
N PRO A 25 -11.80 5.42 10.52
CA PRO A 25 -11.24 5.75 11.83
C PRO A 25 -11.83 4.90 12.97
N HIS A 26 -13.07 4.43 12.85
CA HIS A 26 -13.77 3.61 13.85
C HIS A 26 -13.97 2.17 13.36
N SER A 27 -12.90 1.51 12.91
CA SER A 27 -12.98 0.11 12.46
C SER A 27 -13.28 -0.82 13.64
N PRO A 28 -14.17 -1.82 13.46
CA PRO A 28 -14.64 -2.68 14.56
C PRO A 28 -13.54 -3.58 15.15
N ASN A 29 -12.51 -3.93 14.35
CA ASN A 29 -11.45 -4.87 14.72
C ASN A 29 -10.11 -4.16 15.02
N GLY A 30 -10.17 -2.95 15.59
CA GLY A 30 -8.98 -2.12 15.82
C GLY A 30 -8.51 -1.40 14.55
N PRO A 31 -7.36 -0.69 14.59
CA PRO A 31 -6.89 0.17 13.50
C PRO A 31 -6.70 -0.57 12.17
N LEU A 32 -7.01 0.09 11.05
CA LEU A 32 -6.72 -0.44 9.72
C LEU A 32 -5.21 -0.71 9.55
N LYS A 33 -4.86 -1.94 9.16
CA LYS A 33 -3.46 -2.35 8.98
C LYS A 33 -3.11 -2.48 7.49
N PHE A 34 -2.10 -1.73 7.08
CA PHE A 34 -1.43 -1.90 5.79
C PHE A 34 -0.16 -2.73 6.00
N SER A 35 0.00 -3.79 5.22
CA SER A 35 1.17 -4.67 5.25
C SER A 35 1.93 -4.58 3.93
N GLU A 36 3.25 -4.43 4.00
CA GLU A 36 4.15 -4.37 2.86
C GLU A 36 5.25 -5.43 3.03
N LYS A 37 5.52 -6.20 1.98
CA LYS A 37 6.58 -7.20 1.97
C LYS A 37 7.70 -6.76 1.05
N PHE A 38 8.92 -6.64 1.59
CA PHE A 38 10.12 -6.30 0.84
C PHE A 38 10.67 -7.50 0.09
N GLN A 39 9.98 -7.88 -0.98
CA GLN A 39 10.34 -9.02 -1.82
C GLN A 39 11.06 -8.59 -3.11
N LEU A 40 11.97 -9.44 -3.59
CA LEU A 40 12.68 -9.22 -4.84
C LEU A 40 11.75 -9.32 -6.04
N PHE A 41 10.88 -10.34 -6.07
CA PHE A 41 10.00 -10.58 -7.20
C PHE A 41 8.56 -10.63 -6.70
N THR A 42 7.69 -9.91 -7.39
CA THR A 42 6.26 -9.90 -7.09
C THR A 42 5.51 -10.85 -8.02
N PRO A 43 4.63 -11.73 -7.49
CA PRO A 43 3.77 -12.54 -8.35
C PRO A 43 2.60 -11.74 -8.94
N PHE A 44 2.41 -10.48 -8.53
CA PHE A 44 1.32 -9.61 -8.99
C PHE A 44 1.82 -8.57 -9.99
N SER A 45 1.09 -8.38 -11.10
CA SER A 45 1.48 -7.48 -12.21
C SER A 45 1.59 -6.01 -11.83
N LEU A 46 0.83 -5.55 -10.82
CA LEU A 46 0.93 -4.19 -10.27
C LEU A 46 1.62 -4.18 -8.89
N GLY A 47 2.35 -5.25 -8.57
CA GLY A 47 3.06 -5.35 -7.31
C GLY A 47 4.33 -4.49 -7.32
N PHE A 48 4.93 -4.38 -6.13
CA PHE A 48 6.15 -3.61 -5.94
C PHE A 48 7.32 -4.56 -5.69
N GLU A 49 8.43 -4.27 -6.33
CA GLU A 49 9.68 -5.01 -6.18
C GLU A 49 10.71 -4.17 -5.44
N PHE A 50 11.38 -4.82 -4.49
CA PHE A 50 12.38 -4.18 -3.66
C PHE A 50 13.76 -4.76 -3.97
N ARG A 51 14.80 -3.93 -3.89
CA ARG A 51 16.18 -4.32 -4.18
C ARG A 51 17.06 -3.94 -2.98
N PRO A 52 17.99 -4.84 -2.58
CA PRO A 52 18.99 -4.54 -1.57
C PRO A 52 19.82 -3.30 -1.92
N GLY A 53 20.16 -2.51 -0.91
CA GLY A 53 20.91 -1.27 -1.04
C GLY A 53 20.10 -0.10 -1.62
N ARG A 54 18.78 -0.21 -1.75
CA ARG A 54 17.93 0.87 -2.30
C ARG A 54 17.03 1.50 -1.24
N GLU A 55 16.71 2.76 -1.51
CA GLU A 55 15.80 3.58 -0.71
C GLU A 55 14.42 3.67 -1.37
N TYR A 56 13.39 3.64 -0.54
CA TYR A 56 12.00 3.68 -0.92
C TYR A 56 11.25 4.67 -0.04
N PHE A 57 10.32 5.43 -0.64
CA PHE A 57 9.74 6.59 0.02
C PHE A 57 8.22 6.53 0.08
N TYR A 58 7.67 6.86 1.24
CA TYR A 58 6.25 6.94 1.51
C TYR A 58 5.91 8.31 2.06
N ILE A 59 4.77 8.83 1.64
CA ILE A 59 4.15 10.05 2.18
C ILE A 59 2.65 9.79 2.39
N SER A 60 2.02 10.52 3.30
CA SER A 60 0.57 10.54 3.47
C SER A 60 0.00 11.91 3.12
N SER A 61 -1.12 11.92 2.40
CA SER A 61 -1.96 13.12 2.24
C SER A 61 -3.15 13.05 3.20
N ALA A 62 -3.51 14.18 3.81
CA ALA A 62 -4.65 14.24 4.70
C ALA A 62 -5.97 14.23 3.92
N ILE A 63 -7.01 13.68 4.53
CA ILE A 63 -8.39 13.75 4.04
C ILE A 63 -9.23 14.36 5.18
N PRO A 64 -9.85 15.54 5.01
CA PRO A 64 -9.76 16.44 3.86
C PRO A 64 -8.37 17.06 3.73
N ASP A 65 -8.04 17.51 2.51
CA ASP A 65 -6.78 18.20 2.24
C ASP A 65 -6.72 19.48 3.09
N ASN A 66 -5.73 19.55 3.96
CA ASN A 66 -5.54 20.64 4.90
C ASN A 66 -4.62 21.73 4.35
N GLY A 67 -4.20 21.64 3.07
CA GLY A 67 -3.34 22.64 2.41
C GLY A 67 -1.96 22.79 3.05
N ARG A 68 -1.57 21.85 3.94
CA ARG A 68 -0.30 21.92 4.64
C ARG A 68 0.84 21.54 3.70
N ARG A 69 1.86 22.39 3.64
CA ARG A 69 3.10 22.12 2.88
C ARG A 69 3.93 20.98 3.47
N SER A 70 3.66 20.57 4.71
CA SER A 70 4.35 19.47 5.39
C SER A 70 3.46 18.24 5.48
N CYS A 71 3.94 17.10 4.99
CA CYS A 71 3.28 15.80 5.08
C CYS A 71 4.01 14.86 6.06
N LEU A 72 3.28 13.87 6.61
CA LEU A 72 3.93 12.74 7.27
C LEU A 72 4.60 11.88 6.21
N LYS A 73 5.82 11.44 6.48
CA LYS A 73 6.65 10.74 5.51
C LYS A 73 7.58 9.73 6.15
N LEU A 74 7.84 8.64 5.43
CA LEU A 74 8.68 7.53 5.85
C LEU A 74 9.68 7.19 4.74
N LYS A 75 10.96 7.12 5.11
CA LYS A 75 12.04 6.60 4.26
C LYS A 75 12.37 5.20 4.72
N VAL A 76 12.41 4.27 3.77
CA VAL A 76 12.79 2.88 4.02
C VAL A 76 14.06 2.58 3.25
N PHE A 77 15.10 2.15 3.96
CA PHE A 77 16.34 1.68 3.35
C PHE A 77 16.37 0.15 3.43
N VAL A 78 16.33 -0.52 2.27
CA VAL A 78 16.50 -1.96 2.20
C VAL A 78 17.98 -2.24 2.28
N ARG A 79 18.42 -2.80 3.40
CA ARG A 79 19.82 -3.11 3.65
C ARG A 79 20.43 -3.98 2.53
N PRO A 80 21.69 -3.75 2.13
CA PRO A 80 22.41 -4.65 1.22
C PRO A 80 22.50 -6.08 1.77
N THR A 81 22.60 -7.07 0.88
CA THR A 81 22.55 -8.51 1.25
C THR A 81 23.60 -8.93 2.27
N ASN A 82 24.82 -8.39 2.17
CA ASN A 82 25.91 -8.64 3.12
C ASN A 82 25.60 -8.21 4.56
N SER A 83 24.65 -7.30 4.76
CA SER A 83 24.26 -6.75 6.06
C SER A 83 22.95 -7.33 6.61
N CYS A 84 22.31 -8.26 5.89
CA CYS A 84 21.05 -8.87 6.28
C CYS A 84 21.20 -10.24 6.95
N MET A 85 22.25 -11.01 6.62
CA MET A 85 22.52 -12.28 7.29
C MET A 85 23.34 -12.03 8.55
N LYS A 86 22.66 -11.99 9.70
CA LYS A 86 23.33 -12.44 10.93
C LYS A 86 23.56 -13.93 10.72
N THR A 87 24.80 -14.37 10.61
CA THR A 87 25.14 -15.80 10.65
C THR A 87 24.55 -16.35 11.93
N ILE A 88 23.39 -17.01 11.86
CA ILE A 88 22.98 -17.93 12.91
C ILE A 88 23.87 -19.16 12.71
N GLY A 89 25.14 -19.00 13.13
CA GLY A 89 26.05 -20.11 13.31
C GLY A 89 25.45 -20.97 14.41
N VAL A 90 25.28 -22.25 14.13
CA VAL A 90 24.73 -23.29 15.02
C VAL A 90 25.60 -23.51 16.28
N HIS A 91 26.48 -22.57 16.66
CA HIS A 91 27.38 -22.78 17.79
C HIS A 91 27.80 -21.54 18.59
N ASP A 92 26.94 -20.54 18.76
CA ASP A 92 27.26 -19.50 19.76
C ASP A 92 26.05 -19.00 20.54
N ARG A 93 25.72 -19.75 21.59
CA ARG A 93 25.10 -19.17 22.78
C ARG A 93 26.22 -18.57 23.63
N VAL A 94 26.78 -17.45 23.20
CA VAL A 94 27.48 -16.53 24.09
C VAL A 94 26.83 -15.18 23.89
N PHE A 95 26.11 -14.76 24.93
CA PHE A 95 25.58 -13.42 25.06
C PHE A 95 26.75 -12.44 25.08
N ASP A 96 26.99 -11.73 23.98
CA ASP A 96 27.77 -10.50 24.02
C ASP A 96 26.81 -9.32 24.23
N VAL A 97 26.75 -8.86 25.48
CA VAL A 97 25.97 -7.72 25.94
C VAL A 97 26.77 -6.45 25.62
N ASN A 98 26.88 -6.06 24.34
CA ASN A 98 27.34 -4.71 24.01
C ASN A 98 27.03 -4.21 22.58
N ASP A 99 25.76 -4.29 22.16
CA ASP A 99 25.29 -3.45 21.06
C ASP A 99 24.10 -2.61 21.51
N LYS A 100 24.43 -1.41 22.00
CA LYS A 100 23.47 -0.34 22.29
C LYS A 100 22.90 0.20 20.98
N VAL A 101 21.81 -0.39 20.52
CA VAL A 101 20.86 0.26 19.60
C VAL A 101 19.47 0.12 20.19
N GLU A 102 19.08 1.09 21.00
CA GLU A 102 17.69 1.27 21.44
C GLU A 102 16.85 1.69 20.24
N ASN A 103 16.10 0.74 19.68
CA ASN A 103 14.73 0.98 19.25
C ASN A 103 13.97 -0.36 19.25
N SER A 104 13.89 -0.97 20.44
CA SER A 104 13.00 -2.11 20.68
C SER A 104 11.57 -1.61 20.78
N LEU A 105 10.84 -1.61 19.68
CA LEU A 105 9.41 -1.82 19.74
C LEU A 105 9.23 -3.32 19.93
N GLU A 106 8.93 -3.73 21.16
CA GLU A 106 8.64 -5.13 21.46
C GLU A 106 7.45 -5.62 20.63
N PRO A 107 7.53 -6.82 20.01
CA PRO A 107 6.37 -7.44 19.40
C PRO A 107 5.54 -8.05 20.53
N ALA A 108 4.46 -7.37 20.91
CA ALA A 108 3.44 -7.94 21.76
C ALA A 108 2.58 -8.93 20.95
N ASP A 109 2.76 -10.19 21.34
CA ASP A 109 1.74 -11.20 21.57
C ASP A 109 1.13 -11.97 20.39
N ASP A 110 0.97 -13.25 20.67
CA ASP A 110 0.71 -14.36 19.78
C ASP A 110 -0.72 -14.33 19.25
N THR A 111 -0.85 -14.31 17.92
CA THR A 111 -2.04 -14.90 17.30
C THR A 111 -1.61 -15.64 16.06
N VAL A 112 -1.96 -16.93 16.08
CA VAL A 112 -1.67 -17.96 15.09
C VAL A 112 -1.80 -17.41 13.68
N HIS A 113 -0.73 -17.60 12.91
CA HIS A 113 -0.60 -17.22 11.52
C HIS A 113 -1.59 -18.03 10.67
N GLU A 114 -2.81 -17.52 10.50
CA GLU A 114 -3.67 -17.96 9.41
C GLU A 114 -3.12 -17.32 8.13
N SER A 115 -2.73 -18.16 7.17
CA SER A 115 -2.33 -17.70 5.85
C SER A 115 -3.55 -17.05 5.20
N ALA A 116 -3.47 -15.76 4.88
CA ALA A 116 -4.50 -15.10 4.10
C ALA A 116 -4.62 -15.84 2.77
N GLU A 117 -5.79 -16.43 2.53
CA GLU A 117 -6.13 -17.03 1.25
C GLU A 117 -5.92 -16.00 0.12
N PRO A 118 -5.52 -16.46 -1.09
CA PRO A 118 -5.48 -15.58 -2.24
C PRO A 118 -6.87 -14.99 -2.42
N SER A 119 -6.99 -13.67 -2.38
CA SER A 119 -8.22 -12.97 -2.73
C SER A 119 -8.65 -13.45 -4.11
N ARG A 120 -9.66 -14.33 -4.12
CA ARG A 120 -10.39 -14.76 -5.30
C ARG A 120 -10.97 -13.50 -5.92
N GLY A 121 -10.30 -13.00 -6.95
CA GLY A 121 -10.82 -11.91 -7.75
C GLY A 121 -12.14 -12.36 -8.34
N GLU A 122 -13.25 -11.86 -7.80
CA GLU A 122 -14.51 -11.89 -8.49
C GLU A 122 -14.36 -10.99 -9.71
N ASN A 123 -14.00 -11.60 -10.84
CA ASN A 123 -14.29 -11.04 -12.15
C ASN A 123 -15.81 -11.04 -12.31
N ALA A 124 -16.49 -10.12 -11.63
CA ALA A 124 -17.76 -9.63 -12.13
C ALA A 124 -17.42 -8.92 -13.43
N ALA A 125 -17.60 -9.61 -14.55
CA ALA A 125 -17.71 -9.00 -15.85
C ALA A 125 -18.56 -7.74 -15.68
N GLN A 126 -17.95 -6.57 -15.91
CA GLN A 126 -18.68 -5.31 -15.92
C GLN A 126 -19.73 -5.45 -17.01
N THR A 127 -20.95 -5.78 -16.61
CA THR A 127 -22.12 -5.63 -17.47
C THR A 127 -22.15 -4.14 -17.78
N PRO A 128 -22.14 -3.71 -19.06
CA PRO A 128 -22.20 -2.30 -19.38
C PRO A 128 -23.54 -1.78 -18.88
N ARG A 129 -23.54 -1.16 -17.70
CA ARG A 129 -24.70 -0.41 -17.20
C ARG A 129 -24.74 0.86 -18.03
N ILE A 130 -25.45 0.79 -19.15
CA ILE A 130 -25.89 1.95 -19.89
C ILE A 130 -26.57 2.86 -18.83
N PRO A 131 -26.07 4.08 -18.60
CA PRO A 131 -26.70 4.97 -17.64
C PRO A 131 -28.16 5.13 -18.06
N SER A 132 -29.10 4.88 -17.14
CA SER A 132 -30.56 4.95 -17.37
C SER A 132 -30.99 6.23 -18.11
N ARG A 133 -30.21 7.31 -17.98
CA ARG A 133 -30.34 8.57 -18.71
C ARG A 133 -30.21 8.41 -20.24
N LEU A 134 -29.26 7.63 -20.74
CA LEU A 134 -29.05 7.42 -22.18
C LEU A 134 -30.16 6.57 -22.81
N LEU A 135 -30.65 5.56 -22.10
CA LEU A 135 -31.79 4.75 -22.56
C LEU A 135 -33.06 5.59 -22.65
N ALA A 136 -33.30 6.46 -21.66
CA ALA A 136 -34.45 7.36 -21.67
C ALA A 136 -34.38 8.37 -22.83
N ILE A 137 -33.21 8.94 -23.12
CA ILE A 137 -33.02 9.87 -24.24
C ILE A 137 -33.25 9.14 -25.59
N LEU A 138 -32.73 7.93 -25.74
CA LEU A 138 -32.91 7.15 -26.97
C LEU A 138 -34.38 6.79 -27.21
N LEU A 139 -35.10 6.37 -26.17
CA LEU A 139 -36.54 6.07 -26.25
C LEU A 139 -37.36 7.31 -26.60
N PHE A 140 -36.99 8.48 -26.04
CA PHE A 140 -37.66 9.74 -26.34
C PHE A 140 -37.46 10.16 -27.80
N LEU A 141 -36.24 10.02 -28.32
CA LEU A 141 -35.94 10.32 -29.74
C LEU A 141 -36.68 9.39 -30.70
N LEU A 142 -36.77 8.09 -30.38
CA LEU A 142 -37.52 7.12 -31.18
C LEU A 142 -39.01 7.43 -31.19
N ALA A 143 -39.59 7.80 -30.04
CA ALA A 143 -41.00 8.19 -29.96
C ALA A 143 -41.31 9.41 -30.83
N MET A 144 -40.43 10.41 -30.85
CA MET A 144 -40.59 11.60 -31.69
C MET A 144 -40.50 11.28 -33.19
N LEU A 145 -39.68 10.31 -33.59
CA LEU A 145 -39.57 9.87 -34.99
C LEU A 145 -40.80 9.09 -35.48
N LEU A 146 -41.49 8.37 -34.58
CA LEU A 146 -42.70 7.60 -34.88
C LEU A 146 -43.96 8.48 -34.96
N THR A 147 -43.90 9.71 -34.44
CA THR A 147 -44.99 10.69 -34.47
C THR A 147 -44.90 11.69 -35.62
N LEU A 148 -43.91 11.56 -36.51
CA LEU A 148 -43.72 12.41 -37.68
C LEU A 148 -44.26 11.74 -38.95
#